data_AF-A0A7X8IN85-F1
#
_entry.id   AF-A0A7X8IN85-F1
#
_cell.length_a   1.000
_cell.length_b   1.000
_cell.length_c   1.000
_cell.angle_alpha   90.00
_cell.angle_beta   90.00
_cell.angle_gamma   90.00
#
_symmetry.space_group_name_H-M   'P 1'
#
loop_
_entity.id
_entity.type
_entity.pdbx_description
1 polymer ?
#
loop_
_entity_poly.entity_id
_entity_poly.type
_entity_poly.pdbx_seq_one_letter_code
_entity_poly.pdbx_strand_id
1 'polypeptide(L)'
;MYFVNSSHEQNFNNMAARVQKMKIDREYRAVGYIMSLPELHRKTARYFSDDGFNTIELFENVDLSSGYKLMVVLAEDLFRGEKGFCVSKAMDIFDDKLYKVMLQAIEIRRG
;
A
#
# COMPACT_ATOMS: atom_id res chain seq x y z
N MET A 1 13.64 2.72 -5.73
CA MET A 1 12.35 2.99 -5.11
C MET A 1 12.56 3.90 -3.91
N TYR A 2 11.67 4.87 -3.69
CA TYR A 2 11.64 5.66 -2.46
C TYR A 2 11.18 4.80 -1.28
N PHE A 3 11.77 4.99 -0.10
CA PHE A 3 11.28 4.42 1.17
C PHE A 3 11.33 5.52 2.24
N VAL A 4 10.35 5.56 3.14
CA VAL A 4 10.27 6.62 4.16
C VAL A 4 11.36 6.49 5.22
N ASN A 5 11.85 5.26 5.43
CA ASN A 5 12.98 4.89 6.30
C ASN A 5 13.38 3.42 6.01
N SER A 6 14.40 2.92 6.73
CA SER A 6 14.88 1.54 6.62
C SER A 6 13.85 0.49 7.03
N SER A 7 12.94 0.79 7.97
CA SER A 7 11.87 -0.14 8.34
C SER A 7 10.89 -0.36 7.20
N HIS A 8 10.56 0.69 6.43
CA HIS A 8 9.72 0.55 5.25
C HIS A 8 10.37 -0.40 4.22
N GLU A 9 11.66 -0.22 3.93
CA GLU A 9 12.39 -1.10 3.03
C GLU A 9 12.46 -2.54 3.53
N GLN A 10 12.78 -2.75 4.81
CA GLN A 10 12.84 -4.08 5.39
C GLN A 10 11.47 -4.78 5.36
N ASN A 11 10.39 -4.08 5.70
CA ASN A 11 9.03 -4.60 5.62
C ASN A 11 8.69 -4.99 4.18
N PHE A 12 9.12 -4.22 3.18
CA PHE A 12 8.89 -4.51 1.77
C PHE A 12 9.59 -5.79 1.33
N ASN A 13 10.87 -5.93 1.68
CA ASN A 13 11.65 -7.12 1.35
C ASN A 13 11.08 -8.37 2.03
N ASN A 14 10.68 -8.26 3.31
CA ASN A 14 10.03 -9.36 4.03
C ASN A 14 8.69 -9.74 3.40
N MET A 15 7.91 -8.75 2.95
CA MET A 15 6.64 -9.01 2.27
C MET A 15 6.84 -9.70 0.91
N ALA A 16 7.82 -9.24 0.12
CA ALA A 16 8.18 -9.85 -1.16
C ALA A 16 8.75 -11.27 -1.03
N ALA A 17 9.38 -11.59 0.11
CA ALA A 17 9.80 -12.94 0.43
C ALA A 17 8.61 -13.87 0.74
N ARG A 18 7.54 -13.33 1.35
CA ARG A 18 6.33 -14.08 1.76
C ARG A 18 5.29 -14.21 0.63
N VAL A 19 5.04 -13.14 -0.13
CA VAL A 19 4.01 -13.05 -1.17
C VAL A 19 4.68 -13.15 -2.53
N GLN A 20 4.70 -14.34 -3.12
CA GLN A 20 5.47 -14.61 -4.34
C GLN A 20 5.00 -13.78 -5.54
N LYS A 21 3.70 -13.47 -5.63
CA LYS A 21 3.14 -12.68 -6.72
C LYS A 21 3.75 -11.29 -6.84
N MET A 22 4.25 -10.70 -5.75
CA MET A 22 4.97 -9.41 -5.80
C MET A 22 6.18 -9.40 -6.75
N LYS A 23 6.74 -10.57 -7.08
CA LYS A 23 7.91 -10.69 -7.96
C LYS A 23 7.55 -10.61 -9.44
N ILE A 24 6.33 -10.99 -9.81
CA ILE A 24 5.90 -11.16 -11.20
C ILE A 24 4.72 -10.27 -11.58
N ASP A 25 4.02 -9.73 -10.59
CA ASP A 25 2.80 -8.96 -10.75
C ASP A 25 2.96 -7.58 -10.11
N ARG A 26 2.80 -6.53 -10.93
CA ARG A 26 3.03 -5.13 -10.57
C ARG A 26 1.91 -4.58 -9.68
N GLU A 27 0.69 -5.07 -9.85
CA GLU A 27 -0.46 -4.80 -8.99
C GLU A 27 -0.16 -5.27 -7.57
N TYR A 28 0.28 -6.53 -7.43
CA TYR A 28 0.72 -7.08 -6.13
C TYR A 28 1.91 -6.31 -5.55
N ARG A 29 2.89 -5.95 -6.39
CA ARG A 29 4.08 -5.23 -5.92
C ARG A 29 3.73 -3.83 -5.39
N ALA A 30 2.78 -3.13 -6.01
CA ALA A 30 2.32 -1.82 -5.56
C ALA A 30 1.59 -1.91 -4.22
N VAL A 31 0.69 -2.87 -4.06
CA VAL A 31 0.00 -3.13 -2.77
C VAL A 31 1.01 -3.48 -1.69
N GLY A 32 1.93 -4.41 -1.97
CA GLY A 32 2.96 -4.82 -1.03
C GLY A 32 3.86 -3.66 -0.60
N TYR A 33 4.19 -2.75 -1.52
CA TYR A 33 4.91 -1.52 -1.19
C TYR A 33 4.15 -0.63 -0.21
N ILE A 34 2.88 -0.32 -0.47
CA ILE A 34 2.07 0.51 0.44
C ILE A 34 1.90 -0.19 1.80
N MET A 35 1.60 -1.49 1.83
CA MET A 35 1.41 -2.26 3.06
C MET A 35 2.70 -2.44 3.87
N SER A 36 3.85 -2.09 3.31
CA SER A 36 5.13 -2.10 4.01
C SER A 36 5.46 -0.79 4.72
N LEU A 37 4.64 0.26 4.56
CA LEU A 37 4.69 1.44 5.41
C LEU A 37 4.69 1.03 6.90
N PRO A 38 5.63 1.50 7.74
CA PRO A 38 5.78 1.02 9.12
C PRO A 38 4.49 1.09 9.95
N GLU A 39 3.70 2.13 9.76
CA GLU A 39 2.44 2.37 10.48
C GLU A 39 1.29 1.47 9.99
N LEU A 40 1.35 1.02 8.73
CA LEU A 40 0.39 0.06 8.17
C LEU A 40 0.81 -1.38 8.45
N HIS A 41 2.08 -1.70 8.26
CA HIS A 41 2.59 -3.06 8.16
C HIS A 41 2.16 -3.96 9.31
N ARG A 42 2.30 -3.48 10.55
CA ARG A 42 1.92 -4.24 11.75
C ARG A 42 0.42 -4.55 11.81
N LYS A 43 -0.42 -3.68 11.26
CA LYS A 43 -1.87 -3.78 11.32
C LYS A 43 -2.46 -4.50 10.11
N THR A 44 -1.85 -4.34 8.93
CA THR A 44 -2.48 -4.70 7.65
C THR A 44 -1.86 -5.89 6.93
N ALA A 45 -0.63 -6.30 7.26
CA ALA A 45 0.09 -7.33 6.51
C ALA A 45 -0.65 -8.68 6.41
N ARG A 46 -1.50 -9.01 7.39
CA ARG A 46 -2.31 -10.25 7.40
C ARG A 46 -3.42 -10.28 6.36
N TYR A 47 -3.87 -9.13 5.87
CA TYR A 47 -4.93 -9.03 4.86
C TYR A 47 -4.41 -9.09 3.43
N PHE A 48 -3.10 -9.30 3.26
CA PHE A 48 -2.44 -9.40 1.96
C PHE A 48 -1.59 -10.67 1.88
N SER A 49 -1.90 -11.51 0.89
CA SER A 49 -1.25 -12.79 0.60
C SER A 49 -1.25 -13.06 -0.90
N ASP A 50 -0.73 -14.21 -1.34
CA ASP A 50 -0.82 -14.64 -2.74
C ASP A 50 -2.27 -14.84 -3.20
N ASP A 51 -3.23 -15.02 -2.29
CA ASP A 51 -4.67 -15.12 -2.61
C ASP A 51 -5.31 -13.75 -2.88
N GLY A 52 -4.59 -12.65 -2.61
CA GLY A 52 -5.01 -11.30 -2.94
C GLY A 52 -4.99 -10.35 -1.74
N PHE A 53 -5.83 -9.32 -1.84
CA PHE A 53 -5.91 -8.23 -0.88
C PHE A 53 -7.35 -8.10 -0.36
N ASN A 54 -7.57 -8.40 0.92
CA ASN A 54 -8.87 -8.35 1.59
C ASN A 54 -9.07 -7.00 2.31
N THR A 55 -9.45 -6.00 1.53
CA THR A 55 -9.69 -4.62 1.99
C THR A 55 -10.96 -4.48 2.84
N ILE A 56 -11.99 -5.29 2.56
CA ILE A 56 -13.25 -5.30 3.32
C ILE A 56 -12.95 -5.63 4.79
N GLU A 57 -12.32 -6.78 5.04
CA GLU A 57 -12.02 -7.21 6.41
C GLU A 57 -11.02 -6.25 7.09
N LEU A 58 -10.08 -5.66 6.32
CA LEU A 58 -9.16 -4.65 6.83
C LEU A 58 -9.91 -3.43 7.35
N PHE A 59 -10.82 -2.84 6.57
CA PHE A 59 -11.56 -1.64 6.97
C PHE A 59 -12.57 -1.90 8.09
N GLU A 60 -13.10 -3.11 8.22
CA GLU A 60 -13.99 -3.50 9.32
C GLU A 60 -13.24 -3.66 10.65
N ASN A 61 -11.97 -4.10 10.61
CA ASN A 61 -11.25 -4.54 11.81
C ASN A 61 -10.06 -3.67 12.21
N VAL A 62 -9.67 -2.68 11.39
CA VAL A 62 -8.48 -1.87 11.64
C VAL A 62 -8.81 -0.38 11.63
N ASP A 63 -8.55 0.27 12.76
CA ASP A 63 -8.57 1.72 12.86
C ASP A 63 -7.26 2.35 12.33
N LEU A 64 -7.43 3.25 11.36
CA LEU A 64 -6.37 3.92 10.61
C LEU A 64 -6.64 5.43 10.61
N SER A 65 -5.59 6.22 10.75
CA SER A 65 -5.70 7.67 10.53
C SER A 65 -6.09 7.96 9.07
N SER A 66 -6.62 9.16 8.82
CA SER A 66 -7.14 9.58 7.51
C SER A 66 -6.13 9.36 6.37
N GLY A 67 -4.85 9.69 6.57
CA GLY A 67 -3.80 9.48 5.57
C GLY A 67 -3.56 8.00 5.25
N TYR A 68 -3.41 7.16 6.27
CA TYR A 68 -3.20 5.73 6.05
C TYR A 68 -4.44 5.02 5.52
N LYS A 69 -5.64 5.48 5.89
CA LYS A 69 -6.89 5.01 5.29
C LYS A 69 -6.92 5.30 3.79
N LEU A 70 -6.54 6.51 3.39
CA LEU A 70 -6.50 6.89 1.98
C LEU A 70 -5.38 6.15 1.20
N MET A 71 -4.28 5.77 1.85
CA MET A 71 -3.27 4.88 1.27
C MET A 71 -3.78 3.46 1.00
N VAL A 72 -4.61 2.91 1.90
CA VAL A 72 -5.25 1.60 1.66
C VAL A 72 -6.22 1.69 0.48
N VAL A 73 -7.00 2.78 0.38
CA VAL A 73 -7.87 3.02 -0.78
C VAL A 73 -7.06 3.14 -2.08
N LEU A 74 -5.92 3.82 -2.07
CA LEU A 74 -5.00 3.84 -3.21
C LEU A 74 -4.54 2.43 -3.58
N ALA A 75 -4.15 1.62 -2.59
CA ALA A 75 -3.70 0.26 -2.84
C ALA A 75 -4.80 -0.60 -3.48
N GLU A 76 -6.05 -0.45 -3.03
CA GLU A 76 -7.22 -1.10 -3.60
C GLU A 76 -7.46 -0.69 -5.07
N ASP A 77 -7.47 0.61 -5.35
CA ASP A 77 -7.64 1.16 -6.70
C ASP A 77 -6.51 0.68 -7.64
N LEU A 78 -5.25 0.70 -7.18
CA LEU A 78 -4.12 0.20 -7.99
C LEU A 78 -4.21 -1.31 -8.23
N PHE A 79 -4.81 -2.08 -7.32
CA PHE A 79 -4.91 -3.54 -7.41
C PHE A 79 -6.06 -4.00 -8.31
N ARG A 80 -7.26 -3.44 -8.12
CA ARG A 80 -8.50 -3.89 -8.77
C ARG A 80 -8.98 -2.96 -9.88
N GLY A 81 -8.40 -1.77 -10.02
CA GLY A 81 -8.90 -0.74 -10.94
C GLY A 81 -10.20 -0.08 -10.45
N GLU A 82 -10.45 -0.12 -9.15
CA GLU A 82 -11.57 0.62 -8.54
C GLU A 82 -11.33 2.14 -8.60
N LYS A 83 -12.36 2.93 -8.32
CA LYS A 83 -12.34 4.41 -8.46
C LYS A 83 -12.62 5.12 -7.13
N GLY A 84 -12.20 4.52 -6.01
CA GLY A 84 -12.43 5.07 -4.68
C GLY A 84 -11.44 6.17 -4.29
N PHE A 85 -10.25 6.21 -4.91
CA PHE A 85 -9.18 7.13 -4.57
C PHE A 85 -9.40 8.51 -5.19
N CYS A 86 -9.37 9.54 -4.34
CA CYS A 86 -9.49 10.94 -4.76
C CYS A 86 -8.15 11.66 -4.62
N VAL A 87 -7.53 12.00 -5.75
CA VAL A 87 -6.23 12.69 -5.80
C VAL A 87 -6.27 14.03 -5.08
N SER A 88 -7.33 14.83 -5.29
CA SER A 88 -7.45 16.14 -4.62
C SER A 88 -7.44 15.99 -3.09
N LYS A 89 -8.21 15.03 -2.57
CA LYS A 89 -8.24 14.72 -1.14
C LYS A 89 -6.87 14.22 -0.63
N ALA A 90 -6.13 13.51 -1.47
CA ALA A 90 -4.78 13.07 -1.13
C ALA A 90 -3.81 14.25 -1.02
N MET A 91 -3.91 15.27 -1.88
CA MET A 91 -3.09 16.48 -1.79
C MET A 91 -3.32 17.25 -0.48
N ASP A 92 -4.55 17.24 0.03
CA ASP A 92 -4.90 17.94 1.28
C ASP A 92 -4.49 17.16 2.55
N ILE A 93 -4.42 15.83 2.48
CA ILE A 93 -4.23 14.95 3.64
C ILE A 93 -2.80 14.41 3.75
N PHE A 94 -2.13 14.13 2.64
CA PHE A 94 -0.80 13.54 2.67
C PHE A 94 0.25 14.58 3.03
N ASP A 95 1.12 14.20 3.97
CA ASP A 95 2.38 14.89 4.15
C ASP A 95 3.37 14.57 3.02
N ASP A 96 4.53 15.22 3.01
CA ASP A 96 5.57 15.01 1.99
C ASP A 96 6.00 13.55 1.85
N LYS A 97 5.97 12.77 2.94
CA LYS A 97 6.40 11.36 2.93
C LYS A 97 5.35 10.50 2.26
N LEU A 98 4.09 10.63 2.68
CA LEU A 98 2.97 9.92 2.09
C LEU A 98 2.77 10.31 0.64
N TYR A 99 2.91 11.58 0.27
CA TYR A 99 2.88 12.02 -1.12
C TYR A 99 3.92 11.29 -1.99
N LYS A 100 5.18 11.19 -1.52
CA LYS A 100 6.23 10.44 -2.22
C LYS A 100 5.95 8.94 -2.30
N VAL A 101 5.35 8.36 -1.26
CA VAL A 101 4.92 6.95 -1.27
C VAL A 101 3.82 6.72 -2.29
N MET A 102 2.82 7.59 -2.38
CA MET A 102 1.78 7.52 -3.40
C MET A 102 2.39 7.53 -4.81
N LEU A 103 3.27 8.49 -5.11
CA LEU A 103 3.95 8.56 -6.40
C LEU A 103 4.74 7.28 -6.70
N GLN A 104 5.52 6.80 -5.73
CA GLN A 104 6.31 5.59 -5.91
C GLN A 104 5.44 4.34 -6.14
N ALA A 105 4.29 4.23 -5.48
CA ALA A 105 3.35 3.13 -5.68
C ALA A 105 2.73 3.17 -7.08
N ILE A 106 2.37 4.35 -7.57
CA ILE A 106 1.85 4.56 -8.94
C ILE A 106 2.92 4.16 -9.97
N GLU A 107 4.17 4.58 -9.78
CA GLU A 107 5.27 4.19 -10.67
C GLU A 107 5.51 2.67 -10.67
N ILE A 108 5.46 2.01 -9.50
CA ILE A 108 5.55 0.54 -9.41
C ILE A 108 4.43 -0.13 -10.20
N ARG A 109 3.20 0.38 -10.06
CA ARG A 109 2.02 -0.17 -10.75
C ARG A 109 2.05 0.05 -12.26
N ARG A 110 2.64 1.15 -12.72
CA ARG A 110 2.80 1.47 -14.14
C ARG A 110 3.74 0.48 -14.81
N GLY A 111 4.85 0.15 -14.14
CA GLY A 111 5.93 -0.70 -14.67
C GLY A 111 7.02 0.13 -15.32
#